data_AF-A0A7V7D6X3-F1
#
_entry.id   AF-A0A7V7D6X3-F1
#
_cell.length_a   1.000
_cell.length_b   1.000
_cell.length_c   1.000
_cell.angle_alpha   90.00
_cell.angle_beta   90.00
_cell.angle_gamma   90.00
#
_symmetry.space_group_name_H-M   'P 1'
#
loop_
_entity.id
_entity.type
_entity.pdbx_description
1 polymer ?
#
loop_
_entity_poly.entity_id
_entity_poly.type
_entity_poly.pdbx_seq_one_letter_code
_entity_poly.pdbx_strand_id
1 'polypeptide(L)'
;MKSRIIFFIGALIVLIFAIASQAEPKTFAYHNRNEYATPDFKFKNVPSPSKSDAATKVRFTIVDGRRDRNGGTIDKLCDGKIPTEEDQPSENFFFNAGTEGGRLLVDLRGTIDIKQINTYSWHPNTRGPQVYNLYASGGKADDFNPQPKKGTDPRACGWKLVARIDTRPKERPGGGQYGVSIRDSNGIIGKYHYLLFDISRTERTDPFGNTFYSEIDVVKPNAPVVVASQATKQYGKTFEAEKGKYRITIYTSETPDLTEWAHKELAPVLQQWYPKIVKMLPSEGYQAPRRVSITFSPNMRGVAAASGTRIRCGAGWFRRQLQGEAKGAVVHELVHVVQQYGLARRTNPNTTRTPGWLVEGIADYVRWFLYEPQTRGAEVTRRNIARARYDSSYRITGNFLNWVTETYDKDIVRKLNAAARQGKYNEELWKETTGHTVQELGAEWKQSLEKKIASQP
;
A
#
# COMPACT_ATOMS: atom_id res chain seq x y z
N MET A 1 -0.75 -29.01 97.26
CA MET A 1 -0.09 -28.72 95.95
C MET A 1 -0.05 -29.98 95.11
N LYS A 2 -0.74 -29.99 93.96
CA LYS A 2 -0.33 -30.64 92.69
C LYS A 2 -1.49 -30.50 91.69
N SER A 3 -1.31 -29.54 90.79
CA SER A 3 -2.15 -29.30 89.61
C SER A 3 -1.93 -30.41 88.59
N ARG A 4 -2.99 -30.92 87.97
CA ARG A 4 -2.93 -31.79 86.79
C ARG A 4 -3.57 -31.05 85.61
N ILE A 5 -2.72 -30.66 84.67
CA ILE A 5 -3.09 -30.01 83.40
C ILE A 5 -3.40 -31.11 82.38
N ILE A 6 -4.57 -31.00 81.75
CA ILE A 6 -5.05 -31.85 80.66
C ILE A 6 -4.55 -31.25 79.35
N PHE A 7 -3.84 -32.04 78.54
CA PHE A 7 -3.42 -31.66 77.19
C PHE A 7 -4.52 -32.02 76.18
N PHE A 8 -5.08 -31.01 75.52
CA PHE A 8 -5.89 -31.17 74.29
C PHE A 8 -4.95 -31.22 73.08
N ILE A 9 -5.01 -32.31 72.30
CA ILE A 9 -4.37 -32.40 70.99
C ILE A 9 -5.41 -31.97 69.94
N GLY A 10 -5.27 -30.76 69.42
CA GLY A 10 -6.03 -30.28 68.26
C GLY A 10 -5.24 -30.50 66.97
N ALA A 11 -5.76 -31.33 66.08
CA ALA A 11 -5.20 -31.57 64.74
C ALA A 11 -5.45 -30.36 63.82
N LEU A 12 -4.38 -29.77 63.30
CA LEU A 12 -4.43 -28.68 62.32
C LEU A 12 -4.32 -29.27 60.91
N ILE A 13 -5.44 -29.30 60.17
CA ILE A 13 -5.44 -29.61 58.72
C ILE A 13 -5.19 -28.30 57.97
N VAL A 14 -4.00 -28.15 57.40
CA VAL A 14 -3.67 -27.04 56.49
C VAL A 14 -4.02 -27.45 55.07
N LEU A 15 -5.12 -26.93 54.52
CA LEU A 15 -5.44 -27.00 53.10
C LEU A 15 -4.60 -25.96 52.34
N ILE A 16 -3.57 -26.42 51.63
CA ILE A 16 -2.79 -25.59 50.71
C ILE A 16 -3.56 -25.49 49.40
N PHE A 17 -4.31 -24.39 49.20
CA PHE A 17 -4.77 -24.01 47.87
C PHE A 17 -3.60 -23.42 47.09
N ALA A 18 -3.00 -24.21 46.20
CA ALA A 18 -2.07 -23.71 45.19
C ALA A 18 -2.86 -22.90 44.15
N ILE A 19 -2.97 -21.59 44.36
CA ILE A 19 -3.42 -20.66 43.32
C ILE A 19 -2.28 -20.59 42.30
N ALA A 20 -2.43 -21.27 41.17
CA ALA A 20 -1.54 -21.10 40.03
C ALA A 20 -1.76 -19.68 39.46
N SER A 21 -0.97 -18.71 39.94
CA SER A 21 -0.85 -17.39 39.34
C SER A 21 -0.26 -17.56 37.93
N GLN A 22 -1.10 -17.61 36.88
CA GLN A 22 -0.59 -17.45 35.52
C GLN A 22 -0.10 -16.01 35.36
N ALA A 23 1.21 -15.87 35.15
CA ALA A 23 1.82 -14.57 34.93
C ALA A 23 1.24 -13.91 33.67
N GLU A 24 1.02 -12.59 33.72
CA GLU A 24 0.57 -11.85 32.54
C GLU A 24 1.66 -11.87 31.44
N PRO A 25 1.29 -12.06 30.16
CA PRO A 25 2.23 -12.00 29.06
C PRO A 25 3.02 -10.68 29.05
N LYS A 26 4.34 -10.77 28.86
CA LYS A 26 5.22 -9.61 28.76
C LYS A 26 5.50 -9.27 27.30
N THR A 27 5.57 -7.97 27.03
CA THR A 27 5.93 -7.43 25.72
C THR A 27 7.40 -7.03 25.71
N PHE A 28 8.13 -7.50 24.71
CA PHE A 28 9.47 -7.03 24.37
C PHE A 28 9.41 -6.38 22.99
N ALA A 29 9.90 -5.15 22.86
CA ALA A 29 9.99 -4.47 21.58
C ALA A 29 11.43 -4.01 21.35
N TYR A 30 11.86 -4.08 20.10
CA TYR A 30 13.15 -3.53 19.68
C TYR A 30 12.99 -2.75 18.38
N HIS A 31 13.73 -1.66 18.28
CA HIS A 31 13.73 -0.73 17.16
C HIS A 31 15.15 -0.62 16.60
N ASN A 32 15.36 -1.11 15.38
CA ASN A 32 16.56 -0.75 14.61
C ASN A 32 16.26 0.55 13.88
N ARG A 33 16.99 1.61 14.19
CA ARG A 33 16.94 2.87 13.41
C ARG A 33 17.30 2.60 11.95
N ASN A 34 16.88 3.48 11.03
CA ASN A 34 17.12 3.32 9.58
C ASN A 34 18.58 2.97 9.25
N GLU A 35 19.54 3.64 9.89
CA GLU A 35 20.98 3.44 9.67
C GLU A 35 21.50 2.03 10.08
N TYR A 36 20.74 1.30 10.91
CA TYR A 36 21.09 -0.04 11.39
C TYR A 36 20.11 -1.12 10.88
N ALA A 37 19.06 -0.74 10.15
CA ALA A 37 18.08 -1.67 9.62
C ALA A 37 18.69 -2.51 8.48
N THR A 38 18.53 -3.83 8.53
CA THR A 38 19.05 -4.72 7.50
C THR A 38 18.02 -5.76 7.06
N PRO A 39 18.11 -6.28 5.83
CA PRO A 39 17.23 -7.35 5.34
C PRO A 39 17.24 -8.64 6.17
N ASP A 40 18.12 -8.77 7.15
CA ASP A 40 18.20 -9.94 8.03
C ASP A 40 17.19 -9.90 9.19
N PHE A 41 16.54 -8.75 9.46
CA PHE A 41 15.59 -8.56 10.57
C PHE A 41 16.13 -9.13 11.91
N LYS A 42 17.35 -8.70 12.27
CA LYS A 42 17.98 -9.05 13.55
C LYS A 42 17.64 -8.02 14.61
N PHE A 43 17.10 -8.47 15.73
CA PHE A 43 16.69 -7.62 16.84
C PHE A 43 17.32 -8.09 18.14
N LYS A 44 17.58 -7.16 19.07
CA LYS A 44 17.96 -7.52 20.43
C LYS A 44 16.70 -7.98 21.16
N ASN A 45 16.76 -9.15 21.80
CA ASN A 45 15.70 -9.73 22.64
C ASN A 45 14.36 -10.07 21.93
N VAL A 46 14.25 -9.86 20.62
CA VAL A 46 13.12 -10.29 19.78
C VAL A 46 13.68 -11.29 18.75
N PRO A 47 13.12 -12.50 18.62
CA PRO A 47 13.59 -13.46 17.61
C PRO A 47 13.41 -12.92 16.20
N SER A 48 14.25 -13.38 15.27
CA SER A 48 14.08 -13.07 13.85
C SER A 48 12.80 -13.74 13.30
N PRO A 49 12.20 -13.17 12.23
CA PRO A 49 11.01 -13.73 11.59
C PRO A 49 11.23 -15.19 11.16
N SER A 50 10.18 -16.00 11.22
CA SER A 50 10.21 -17.42 10.86
C SER A 50 9.45 -17.72 9.57
N LYS A 51 9.87 -18.76 8.83
CA LYS A 51 9.08 -19.34 7.72
C LYS A 51 8.37 -20.65 8.10
N SER A 52 8.36 -20.98 9.38
CA SER A 52 7.81 -22.24 9.89
C SER A 52 7.33 -22.03 11.32
N ASP A 53 6.17 -21.42 11.43
CA ASP A 53 5.46 -21.21 12.68
C ASP A 53 4.00 -21.65 12.54
N ALA A 54 3.22 -21.54 13.62
CA ALA A 54 1.82 -21.97 13.61
C ALA A 54 0.93 -21.11 12.72
N ALA A 55 1.35 -19.90 12.36
CA ALA A 55 0.68 -19.03 11.40
C ALA A 55 1.12 -19.30 9.95
N THR A 56 2.29 -19.89 9.71
CA THR A 56 2.67 -20.35 8.37
C THR A 56 1.62 -21.38 7.88
N LYS A 57 0.76 -21.00 6.91
CA LYS A 57 -0.40 -21.74 6.35
C LYS A 57 -1.77 -21.52 7.02
N VAL A 58 -1.88 -20.68 8.04
CA VAL A 58 -3.20 -20.34 8.61
C VAL A 58 -3.88 -19.24 7.81
N ARG A 59 -5.19 -19.13 7.99
CA ARG A 59 -5.99 -18.15 7.25
C ARG A 59 -6.03 -16.84 8.01
N PHE A 60 -5.44 -15.80 7.43
CA PHE A 60 -5.69 -14.42 7.84
C PHE A 60 -6.95 -13.89 7.15
N THR A 61 -7.75 -13.11 7.86
CA THR A 61 -8.95 -12.45 7.32
C THR A 61 -9.00 -10.98 7.76
N ILE A 62 -9.30 -10.08 6.83
CA ILE A 62 -9.63 -8.69 7.17
C ILE A 62 -11.07 -8.67 7.68
N VAL A 63 -11.24 -8.48 8.99
CA VAL A 63 -12.55 -8.33 9.63
C VAL A 63 -13.10 -6.92 9.41
N ASP A 64 -12.22 -5.93 9.48
CA ASP A 64 -12.54 -4.51 9.31
C ASP A 64 -11.36 -3.76 8.68
N GLY A 65 -11.67 -2.67 7.98
CA GLY A 65 -10.71 -1.89 7.19
C GLY A 65 -10.57 -2.38 5.75
N ARG A 66 -9.81 -1.61 4.95
CA ARG A 66 -9.49 -1.95 3.56
C ARG A 66 -7.98 -1.93 3.38
N ARG A 67 -7.44 -3.00 2.80
CA ARG A 67 -6.04 -3.11 2.39
C ARG A 67 -5.71 -2.07 1.32
N ASP A 68 -4.55 -1.43 1.44
CA ASP A 68 -4.04 -0.55 0.38
C ASP A 68 -3.66 -1.34 -0.86
N ARG A 69 -4.08 -0.84 -2.03
CA ARG A 69 -3.80 -1.49 -3.32
C ARG A 69 -2.30 -1.58 -3.63
N ASN A 70 -1.49 -0.68 -3.05
CA ASN A 70 -0.04 -0.65 -3.23
C ASN A 70 0.67 -1.68 -2.34
N GLY A 71 0.06 -2.10 -1.24
CA GLY A 71 0.60 -3.11 -0.35
C GLY A 71 0.59 -4.51 -0.96
N GLY A 72 1.29 -5.43 -0.31
CA GLY A 72 1.13 -6.87 -0.53
C GLY A 72 -0.26 -7.36 -0.18
N THR A 73 -0.59 -8.60 -0.56
CA THR A 73 -1.84 -9.26 -0.12
C THR A 73 -1.74 -9.59 1.38
N ILE A 74 -2.86 -10.03 1.97
CA ILE A 74 -2.87 -10.42 3.39
C ILE A 74 -1.93 -11.58 3.70
N ASP A 75 -1.58 -12.38 2.70
CA ASP A 75 -0.65 -13.51 2.84
C ASP A 75 0.77 -13.05 3.22
N LYS A 76 1.12 -11.78 2.99
CA LYS A 76 2.40 -11.19 3.43
C LYS A 76 2.59 -11.13 4.95
N LEU A 77 1.56 -11.47 5.71
CA LEU A 77 1.67 -11.57 7.16
C LEU A 77 2.14 -12.96 7.61
N CYS A 78 2.23 -13.94 6.72
CA CYS A 78 2.59 -15.31 7.07
C CYS A 78 3.18 -16.13 5.90
N ASP A 79 3.79 -15.47 4.91
CA ASP A 79 4.37 -16.16 3.75
C ASP A 79 5.82 -16.60 3.98
N GLY A 80 6.37 -16.32 5.17
CA GLY A 80 7.75 -16.64 5.55
C GLY A 80 8.78 -15.85 4.75
N LYS A 81 8.38 -14.73 4.14
CA LYS A 81 9.24 -13.83 3.39
C LYS A 81 9.27 -12.46 4.03
N ILE A 82 10.46 -11.87 4.06
CA ILE A 82 10.68 -10.54 4.64
C ILE A 82 11.18 -9.55 3.57
N PRO A 83 10.81 -8.26 3.66
CA PRO A 83 11.27 -7.24 2.73
C PRO A 83 12.80 -7.10 2.75
N THR A 84 13.36 -6.78 1.60
CA THR A 84 14.79 -6.55 1.38
C THR A 84 15.19 -5.08 1.39
N GLU A 85 14.23 -4.17 1.44
CA GLU A 85 14.47 -2.73 1.54
C GLU A 85 13.37 -2.05 2.37
N GLU A 86 13.69 -0.86 2.86
CA GLU A 86 12.87 -0.13 3.84
C GLU A 86 11.52 0.35 3.28
N ASP A 87 11.38 0.60 1.98
CA ASP A 87 10.10 0.98 1.37
C ASP A 87 9.76 0.01 0.23
N GLN A 88 9.38 -1.21 0.63
CA GLN A 88 8.96 -2.29 -0.27
C GLN A 88 7.46 -2.64 -0.07
N PRO A 89 6.53 -1.82 -0.60
CA PRO A 89 5.09 -2.02 -0.41
C PRO A 89 4.59 -3.43 -0.77
N SER A 90 5.12 -4.05 -1.83
CA SER A 90 4.66 -5.38 -2.27
C SER A 90 4.92 -6.50 -1.27
N GLU A 91 5.93 -6.34 -0.42
CA GLU A 91 6.35 -7.31 0.61
C GLU A 91 5.83 -6.92 2.00
N ASN A 92 4.88 -5.99 2.08
CA ASN A 92 4.29 -5.57 3.34
C ASN A 92 2.78 -5.40 3.23
N PHE A 93 2.06 -5.85 4.25
CA PHE A 93 0.65 -5.55 4.39
C PHE A 93 0.44 -4.20 5.09
N PHE A 94 -0.47 -3.37 4.57
CA PHE A 94 -0.93 -2.16 5.24
C PHE A 94 -2.34 -1.75 4.81
N PHE A 95 -3.04 -1.05 5.70
CA PHE A 95 -4.38 -0.49 5.43
C PHE A 95 -4.30 0.79 4.59
N ASN A 96 -5.40 1.10 3.90
CA ASN A 96 -5.57 2.26 3.02
C ASN A 96 -5.11 3.56 3.68
N ALA A 97 -4.48 4.42 2.89
CA ALA A 97 -4.22 5.80 3.30
C ALA A 97 -5.51 6.52 3.74
N GLY A 98 -5.40 7.33 4.80
CA GLY A 98 -6.49 8.11 5.40
C GLY A 98 -7.40 7.32 6.35
N THR A 99 -7.18 6.02 6.54
CA THR A 99 -7.97 5.18 7.44
C THR A 99 -7.32 5.02 8.81
N GLU A 100 -8.13 4.68 9.82
CA GLU A 100 -7.69 4.52 11.22
C GLU A 100 -6.94 3.20 11.48
N GLY A 101 -6.73 2.35 10.47
CA GLY A 101 -6.29 0.97 10.62
C GLY A 101 -7.44 0.00 10.35
N GLY A 102 -7.45 -1.15 11.05
CA GLY A 102 -8.45 -2.19 10.83
C GLY A 102 -8.30 -3.36 11.79
N ARG A 103 -9.04 -4.45 11.53
CA ARG A 103 -8.99 -5.67 12.34
C ARG A 103 -8.60 -6.86 11.49
N LEU A 104 -7.63 -7.63 11.96
CA LEU A 104 -7.18 -8.86 11.33
C LEU A 104 -7.47 -10.06 12.25
N LEU A 105 -8.17 -11.04 11.71
CA LEU A 105 -8.41 -12.33 12.35
C LEU A 105 -7.36 -13.34 11.88
N VAL A 106 -6.81 -14.10 12.82
CA VAL A 106 -6.01 -15.30 12.58
C VAL A 106 -6.80 -16.51 13.10
N ASP A 107 -7.17 -17.42 12.21
CA ASP A 107 -7.80 -18.69 12.56
C ASP A 107 -6.74 -19.81 12.54
N LEU A 108 -6.34 -20.27 13.73
CA LEU A 108 -5.28 -21.28 13.89
C LEU A 108 -5.73 -22.71 13.53
N ARG A 109 -6.96 -22.86 13.01
CA ARG A 109 -7.60 -24.13 12.61
C ARG A 109 -7.79 -25.13 13.75
N GLY A 110 -7.70 -24.66 14.99
CA GLY A 110 -7.84 -25.45 16.18
C GLY A 110 -7.19 -24.76 17.38
N THR A 111 -7.54 -25.24 18.57
CA THR A 111 -6.96 -24.72 19.81
C THR A 111 -5.54 -25.25 20.01
N ILE A 112 -4.55 -24.36 20.10
CA ILE A 112 -3.14 -24.70 20.30
C ILE A 112 -2.55 -23.97 21.51
N ASP A 113 -1.51 -24.55 22.12
CA ASP A 113 -0.67 -23.85 23.08
C ASP A 113 0.24 -22.86 22.35
N ILE A 114 0.20 -21.60 22.76
CA ILE A 114 1.01 -20.53 22.16
C ILE A 114 2.08 -20.12 23.16
N LYS A 115 3.35 -20.28 22.78
CA LYS A 115 4.50 -19.83 23.55
C LYS A 115 4.71 -18.33 23.40
N GLN A 116 4.57 -17.83 22.18
CA GLN A 116 4.98 -16.48 21.83
C GLN A 116 4.31 -16.02 20.53
N ILE A 117 4.05 -14.73 20.41
CA ILE A 117 3.58 -14.08 19.17
C ILE A 117 4.54 -12.96 18.83
N ASN A 118 5.01 -12.93 17.57
CA ASN A 118 5.91 -11.88 17.09
C ASN A 118 5.31 -11.10 15.93
N THR A 119 5.59 -9.82 15.86
CA THR A 119 5.17 -8.97 14.74
C THR A 119 6.32 -8.09 14.27
N TYR A 120 6.44 -7.97 12.95
CA TYR A 120 7.56 -7.30 12.29
C TYR A 120 7.08 -6.22 11.34
N SER A 121 7.83 -5.13 11.24
CA SER A 121 7.54 -4.04 10.30
C SER A 121 8.81 -3.31 9.90
N TRP A 122 8.81 -2.70 8.70
CA TRP A 122 9.92 -1.89 8.22
C TRP A 122 9.42 -0.74 7.33
N HIS A 123 9.77 0.50 7.70
CA HIS A 123 9.58 1.67 6.84
C HIS A 123 10.53 2.82 7.21
N PRO A 124 11.01 3.66 6.26
CA PRO A 124 11.92 4.78 6.57
C PRO A 124 11.34 5.89 7.45
N ASN A 125 10.03 5.88 7.75
CA ASN A 125 9.36 6.97 8.46
C ASN A 125 8.29 6.45 9.46
N THR A 126 7.33 7.31 9.82
CA THR A 126 6.22 7.04 10.75
C THR A 126 5.34 5.83 10.41
N ARG A 127 5.51 5.20 9.24
CA ARG A 127 4.85 3.93 8.88
C ARG A 127 5.62 2.68 9.34
N GLY A 128 6.74 2.84 10.04
CA GLY A 128 7.50 1.74 10.65
C GLY A 128 6.91 1.24 11.98
N PRO A 129 6.60 2.12 12.95
CA PRO A 129 6.08 1.72 14.26
C PRO A 129 4.79 0.92 14.18
N GLN A 130 4.52 0.11 15.21
CA GLN A 130 3.35 -0.75 15.32
C GLN A 130 2.45 -0.26 16.46
N VAL A 131 1.15 -0.11 16.18
CA VAL A 131 0.13 0.27 17.18
C VAL A 131 -1.06 -0.67 17.06
N TYR A 132 -1.24 -1.55 18.05
CA TYR A 132 -2.36 -2.50 18.04
C TYR A 132 -2.69 -3.05 19.43
N ASN A 133 -3.93 -3.50 19.60
CA ASN A 133 -4.32 -4.38 20.69
C ASN A 133 -4.39 -5.81 20.16
N LEU A 134 -3.80 -6.76 20.89
CA LEU A 134 -3.91 -8.18 20.58
C LEU A 134 -4.95 -8.82 21.50
N TYR A 135 -5.93 -9.49 20.90
CA TYR A 135 -6.89 -10.33 21.61
C TYR A 135 -6.74 -11.78 21.20
N ALA A 136 -7.16 -12.69 22.07
CA ALA A 136 -7.19 -14.12 21.80
C ALA A 136 -8.46 -14.78 22.35
N SER A 137 -8.92 -15.85 21.73
CA SER A 137 -10.07 -16.62 22.17
C SER A 137 -9.93 -18.11 21.89
N GLY A 138 -10.50 -18.92 22.78
CA GLY A 138 -10.72 -20.35 22.53
C GLY A 138 -11.95 -20.63 21.67
N GLY A 139 -12.81 -19.63 21.42
CA GLY A 139 -14.00 -19.75 20.57
C GLY A 139 -15.19 -20.50 21.17
N LYS A 140 -15.18 -20.74 22.48
CA LYS A 140 -16.19 -21.57 23.18
C LYS A 140 -17.19 -20.79 24.03
N ALA A 141 -17.06 -19.46 24.10
CA ALA A 141 -18.03 -18.65 24.84
C ALA A 141 -19.36 -18.61 24.08
N ASP A 142 -20.49 -18.61 24.80
CA ASP A 142 -21.83 -18.66 24.19
C ASP A 142 -22.12 -17.41 23.34
N ASP A 143 -21.53 -16.27 23.71
CA ASP A 143 -21.61 -14.98 23.02
C ASP A 143 -20.44 -14.75 22.03
N PHE A 144 -19.68 -15.79 21.71
CA PHE A 144 -18.47 -15.64 20.90
C PHE A 144 -18.81 -15.15 19.50
N ASN A 145 -18.34 -13.94 19.19
CA ASN A 145 -18.35 -13.42 17.83
C ASN A 145 -16.94 -13.58 17.22
N PRO A 146 -16.74 -14.42 16.20
CA PRO A 146 -15.42 -14.65 15.60
C PRO A 146 -14.90 -13.46 14.78
N GLN A 147 -15.77 -12.52 14.39
CA GLN A 147 -15.41 -11.40 13.52
C GLN A 147 -16.03 -10.09 14.02
N PRO A 148 -15.68 -9.61 15.22
CA PRO A 148 -16.21 -8.37 15.74
C PRO A 148 -15.64 -7.19 14.95
N LYS A 149 -16.50 -6.46 14.23
CA LYS A 149 -16.14 -5.26 13.47
C LYS A 149 -15.81 -4.08 14.38
N LYS A 150 -15.18 -3.03 13.84
CA LYS A 150 -14.95 -1.78 14.58
C LYS A 150 -16.31 -1.25 15.08
N GLY A 151 -16.34 -0.78 16.34
CA GLY A 151 -17.57 -0.42 17.06
C GLY A 151 -18.02 -1.47 18.08
N THR A 152 -17.59 -2.74 17.93
CA THR A 152 -17.79 -3.78 18.94
C THR A 152 -16.52 -3.97 19.77
N ASP A 153 -16.63 -3.93 21.11
CA ASP A 153 -15.54 -4.31 22.02
C ASP A 153 -15.38 -5.85 21.98
N PRO A 154 -14.24 -6.39 21.52
CA PRO A 154 -14.04 -7.84 21.48
C PRO A 154 -14.26 -8.53 22.84
N ARG A 155 -14.00 -7.83 23.96
CA ARG A 155 -14.16 -8.38 25.31
C ARG A 155 -15.60 -8.70 25.68
N ALA A 156 -16.55 -8.03 25.03
CA ALA A 156 -17.98 -8.23 25.25
C ALA A 156 -18.56 -9.35 24.37
N CYS A 157 -17.73 -10.07 23.61
CA CYS A 157 -18.18 -11.15 22.73
C CYS A 157 -17.15 -12.28 22.66
N GLY A 158 -16.67 -12.71 23.83
CA GLY A 158 -15.83 -13.92 23.97
C GLY A 158 -14.34 -13.76 23.65
N TRP A 159 -13.77 -12.56 23.61
CA TRP A 159 -12.31 -12.37 23.44
C TRP A 159 -11.60 -11.88 24.71
N LYS A 160 -10.38 -12.37 24.94
CA LYS A 160 -9.50 -11.89 26.01
C LYS A 160 -8.44 -10.94 25.45
N LEU A 161 -8.25 -9.78 26.07
CA LEU A 161 -7.12 -8.92 25.75
C LEU A 161 -5.80 -9.56 26.24
N VAL A 162 -4.83 -9.70 25.35
CA VAL A 162 -3.52 -10.31 25.62
C VAL A 162 -2.45 -9.25 25.83
N ALA A 163 -2.40 -8.24 24.95
CA ALA A 163 -1.39 -7.18 25.02
C ALA A 163 -1.86 -5.89 24.33
N ARG A 164 -1.30 -4.76 24.77
CA ARG A 164 -1.39 -3.46 24.09
C ARG A 164 0.00 -3.06 23.60
N ILE A 165 0.11 -2.77 22.31
CA ILE A 165 1.38 -2.49 21.65
C ILE A 165 1.35 -1.08 21.10
N ASP A 166 2.36 -0.30 21.45
CA ASP A 166 2.68 0.99 20.85
C ASP A 166 4.20 1.14 20.82
N THR A 167 4.79 1.00 19.64
CA THR A 167 6.25 1.09 19.46
C THR A 167 6.69 2.46 18.95
N ARG A 168 5.82 3.47 18.95
CA ARG A 168 6.19 4.80 18.46
C ARG A 168 7.29 5.38 19.35
N PRO A 169 8.43 5.81 18.78
CA PRO A 169 9.48 6.43 19.58
C PRO A 169 9.03 7.80 20.09
N LYS A 170 9.61 8.22 21.20
CA LYS A 170 9.36 9.55 21.79
C LYS A 170 9.83 10.67 20.85
N GLU A 171 10.90 10.44 20.10
CA GLU A 171 11.48 11.37 19.13
C GLU A 171 11.14 10.95 17.69
N ARG A 172 10.84 11.94 16.83
CA ARG A 172 10.54 11.75 15.40
C ARG A 172 11.76 12.13 14.53
N PRO A 173 11.92 11.54 13.33
CA PRO A 173 11.03 10.56 12.71
C PRO A 173 11.30 9.13 13.20
N GLY A 174 10.22 8.41 13.53
CA GLY A 174 10.30 7.03 14.02
C GLY A 174 10.46 5.97 12.93
N GLY A 175 11.27 6.22 11.91
CA GLY A 175 11.59 5.24 10.86
C GLY A 175 12.44 4.09 11.38
N GLY A 176 12.41 2.95 10.69
CA GLY A 176 13.29 1.81 10.93
C GLY A 176 12.56 0.47 10.90
N GLN A 177 13.21 -0.55 11.43
CA GLN A 177 12.60 -1.86 11.66
C GLN A 177 12.12 -1.97 13.09
N TYR A 178 10.92 -2.52 13.26
CA TYR A 178 10.35 -2.82 14.56
C TYR A 178 10.07 -4.32 14.65
N GLY A 179 10.55 -4.92 15.74
CA GLY A 179 10.19 -6.26 16.15
C GLY A 179 9.49 -6.19 17.50
N VAL A 180 8.36 -6.88 17.63
CA VAL A 180 7.64 -7.04 18.89
C VAL A 180 7.53 -8.52 19.19
N SER A 181 7.72 -8.90 20.44
CA SER A 181 7.56 -10.26 20.94
C SER A 181 6.72 -10.26 22.22
N ILE A 182 5.55 -10.90 22.15
CA ILE A 182 4.65 -11.10 23.28
C ILE A 182 4.86 -12.52 23.77
N ARG A 183 5.41 -12.68 24.98
CA ARG A 183 5.77 -13.99 25.57
C ARG A 183 5.69 -13.96 27.08
N ASP A 184 5.53 -15.13 27.68
CA ASP A 184 5.63 -15.30 29.14
C ASP A 184 7.02 -15.85 29.50
N SER A 185 7.59 -15.37 30.61
CA SER A 185 8.79 -15.91 31.23
C SER A 185 8.64 -17.38 31.66
N ASN A 186 7.43 -17.85 31.94
CA ASN A 186 7.17 -19.21 32.44
C ASN A 186 6.76 -20.22 31.35
N GLY A 187 6.70 -19.83 30.08
CA GLY A 187 6.44 -20.75 28.97
C GLY A 187 5.35 -20.29 28.00
N ILE A 188 4.08 -20.61 28.29
CA ILE A 188 2.94 -20.50 27.36
C ILE A 188 2.09 -19.27 27.71
N ILE A 189 1.85 -18.36 26.76
CA ILE A 189 0.98 -17.18 26.93
C ILE A 189 -0.52 -17.54 26.95
N GLY A 190 -0.86 -18.75 26.52
CA GLY A 190 -2.17 -19.36 26.68
C GLY A 190 -2.50 -20.36 25.56
N LYS A 191 -3.68 -20.94 25.68
CA LYS A 191 -4.22 -21.95 24.77
C LYS A 191 -5.41 -21.37 24.00
N TYR A 192 -5.23 -21.11 22.71
CA TYR A 192 -6.19 -20.34 21.91
C TYR A 192 -6.42 -20.93 20.53
N HIS A 193 -7.59 -20.66 19.95
CA HIS A 193 -7.94 -20.97 18.56
C HIS A 193 -7.78 -19.73 17.69
N TYR A 194 -8.25 -18.58 18.18
CA TYR A 194 -8.31 -17.36 17.39
C TYR A 194 -7.42 -16.28 17.99
N LEU A 195 -6.79 -15.49 17.12
CA LEU A 195 -6.14 -14.22 17.47
C LEU A 195 -6.78 -13.09 16.69
N LEU A 196 -6.93 -11.93 17.31
CA LEU A 196 -7.48 -10.73 16.69
C LEU A 196 -6.53 -9.56 16.93
N PHE A 197 -5.98 -9.01 15.85
CA PHE A 197 -5.19 -7.79 15.86
C PHE A 197 -6.10 -6.59 15.58
N ASP A 198 -6.33 -5.76 16.59
CA ASP A 198 -7.04 -4.49 16.47
C ASP A 198 -6.03 -3.36 16.23
N ILE A 199 -5.72 -3.13 14.95
CA ILE A 199 -4.64 -2.26 14.49
C ILE A 199 -5.13 -0.81 14.40
N SER A 200 -4.25 0.11 14.78
CA SER A 200 -4.44 1.54 14.68
C SER A 200 -3.35 2.19 13.82
N ARG A 201 -3.69 3.28 13.14
CA ARG A 201 -2.69 4.13 12.47
C ARG A 201 -1.70 4.75 13.47
N THR A 202 -0.48 5.01 13.01
CA THR A 202 0.61 5.56 13.84
C THR A 202 0.50 7.07 14.02
N GLU A 203 -0.10 7.78 13.05
CA GLU A 203 -0.24 9.23 13.06
C GLU A 203 -1.43 9.74 12.22
N ARG A 204 -1.79 11.02 12.40
CA ARG A 204 -2.90 11.69 11.68
C ARG A 204 -2.48 12.77 10.71
N THR A 205 -1.24 13.26 10.78
CA THR A 205 -0.77 14.39 9.98
C THR A 205 -0.48 14.00 8.52
N ASP A 206 0.01 12.78 8.30
CA ASP A 206 0.13 12.15 6.99
C ASP A 206 -1.00 11.11 6.79
N PRO A 207 -1.82 11.19 5.71
CA PRO A 207 -2.77 10.14 5.39
C PRO A 207 -2.11 8.76 5.22
N PHE A 208 -0.82 8.68 4.93
CA PHE A 208 -0.12 7.40 4.82
C PHE A 208 0.26 6.77 6.16
N GLY A 209 -0.14 7.30 7.32
CA GLY A 209 0.23 6.81 8.66
C GLY A 209 -0.18 5.38 9.08
N ASN A 210 -0.43 4.45 8.15
CA ASN A 210 -0.63 3.03 8.45
C ASN A 210 0.68 2.24 8.30
N THR A 211 0.92 1.34 9.26
CA THR A 211 2.15 0.54 9.41
C THR A 211 2.36 -0.45 8.27
N PHE A 212 3.61 -0.60 7.79
CA PHE A 212 4.04 -1.68 6.89
C PHE A 212 4.33 -2.95 7.70
N TYR A 213 3.34 -3.80 7.89
CA TYR A 213 3.55 -5.10 8.54
C TYR A 213 4.21 -6.07 7.57
N SER A 214 5.36 -6.61 7.98
CA SER A 214 6.21 -7.47 7.16
C SER A 214 5.97 -8.96 7.39
N GLU A 215 5.63 -9.38 8.62
CA GLU A 215 5.35 -10.78 8.98
C GLU A 215 4.73 -10.82 10.41
N ILE A 216 3.95 -11.87 10.70
CA ILE A 216 3.39 -12.20 12.01
C ILE A 216 3.63 -13.68 12.31
N ASP A 217 4.41 -13.97 13.35
CA ASP A 217 4.70 -15.35 13.77
C ASP A 217 3.87 -15.74 15.00
N VAL A 218 3.33 -16.95 15.01
CA VAL A 218 2.69 -17.60 16.16
C VAL A 218 3.49 -18.85 16.52
N VAL A 219 4.23 -18.80 17.63
CA VAL A 219 5.19 -19.84 18.01
C VAL A 219 4.57 -20.82 19.01
N LYS A 220 4.57 -22.12 18.67
CA LYS A 220 4.21 -23.22 19.60
C LYS A 220 5.38 -23.58 20.53
N PRO A 221 5.11 -24.18 21.70
CA PRO A 221 6.16 -24.83 22.49
C PRO A 221 6.95 -25.83 21.64
N ASN A 222 8.28 -25.84 21.82
CA ASN A 222 9.21 -26.76 21.16
C ASN A 222 9.18 -26.76 19.61
N ALA A 223 8.63 -25.72 18.98
CA ALA A 223 8.66 -25.59 17.53
C ALA A 223 10.10 -25.32 17.03
N PRO A 224 10.54 -25.98 15.95
CA PRO A 224 11.83 -25.67 15.34
C PRO A 224 11.79 -24.26 14.74
N VAL A 225 12.79 -23.43 15.08
CA VAL A 225 12.92 -22.09 14.50
C VAL A 225 13.58 -22.22 13.14
N VAL A 226 12.81 -22.00 12.08
CA VAL A 226 13.36 -21.88 10.73
C VAL A 226 13.24 -20.43 10.30
N VAL A 227 14.38 -19.74 10.16
CA VAL A 227 14.42 -18.30 9.83
C VAL A 227 13.75 -18.05 8.48
N ALA A 228 12.97 -16.97 8.43
CA ALA A 228 12.33 -16.48 7.21
C ALA A 228 13.35 -16.27 6.09
N SER A 229 12.94 -16.56 4.86
CA SER A 229 13.76 -16.20 3.70
C SER A 229 13.57 -14.73 3.38
N GLN A 230 14.62 -14.04 2.94
CA GLN A 230 14.42 -12.75 2.28
C GLN A 230 13.51 -12.94 1.07
N ALA A 231 12.62 -11.98 0.84
CA ALA A 231 11.89 -11.89 -0.42
C ALA A 231 12.92 -11.93 -1.57
N THR A 232 12.54 -12.56 -2.68
CA THR A 232 13.45 -12.69 -3.82
C THR A 232 13.93 -11.30 -4.21
N LYS A 233 15.25 -11.07 -4.15
CA LYS A 233 15.85 -9.80 -4.59
C LYS A 233 15.35 -9.53 -6.01
N GLN A 234 14.62 -8.44 -6.18
CA GLN A 234 14.18 -8.06 -7.52
C GLN A 234 15.40 -7.66 -8.32
N TYR A 235 15.78 -8.48 -9.29
CA TYR A 235 16.78 -8.11 -10.28
C TYR A 235 16.17 -7.06 -11.21
N GLY A 236 16.64 -5.83 -11.09
CA GLY A 236 16.24 -4.71 -11.91
C GLY A 236 17.39 -4.19 -12.75
N LYS A 237 17.14 -3.90 -14.02
CA LYS A 237 18.10 -3.19 -14.87
C LYS A 237 17.76 -1.71 -14.87
N THR A 238 18.77 -0.86 -14.63
CA THR A 238 18.61 0.59 -14.65
C THR A 238 19.04 1.16 -15.99
N PHE A 239 18.21 2.06 -16.51
CA PHE A 239 18.42 2.80 -17.74
C PHE A 239 18.46 4.29 -17.42
N GLU A 240 19.42 5.01 -18.00
CA GLU A 240 19.60 6.43 -17.76
C GLU A 240 19.01 7.28 -18.88
N ALA A 241 18.42 8.41 -18.53
CA ALA A 241 17.83 9.36 -19.47
C ALA A 241 18.30 10.78 -19.18
N GLU A 242 18.36 11.61 -20.23
CA GLU A 242 18.87 12.99 -20.15
C GLU A 242 20.26 13.06 -19.47
N LYS A 243 21.25 12.34 -20.04
CA LYS A 243 22.64 12.29 -19.56
C LYS A 243 22.77 11.94 -18.06
N GLY A 244 22.03 10.92 -17.61
CA GLY A 244 22.09 10.43 -16.22
C GLY A 244 21.20 11.18 -15.22
N LYS A 245 20.52 12.27 -15.63
CA LYS A 245 19.65 13.04 -14.74
C LYS A 245 18.48 12.21 -14.20
N TYR A 246 17.92 11.33 -15.03
CA TYR A 246 16.86 10.41 -14.62
C TYR A 246 17.33 8.97 -14.72
N ARG A 247 16.95 8.15 -13.74
CA ARG A 247 17.24 6.72 -13.68
C ARG A 247 15.93 5.95 -13.62
N ILE A 248 15.72 5.08 -14.58
CA ILE A 248 14.52 4.25 -14.72
C ILE A 248 14.93 2.81 -14.52
N THR A 249 14.44 2.17 -13.46
CA THR A 249 14.76 0.78 -13.15
C THR A 249 13.58 -0.11 -13.51
N ILE A 250 13.82 -1.10 -14.36
CA ILE A 250 12.81 -2.08 -14.77
C ILE A 250 13.11 -3.41 -14.07
N TYR A 251 12.13 -3.92 -13.32
CA TYR A 251 12.17 -5.18 -12.60
C TYR A 251 11.32 -6.23 -13.31
N THR A 252 11.97 -7.29 -13.78
CA THR A 252 11.35 -8.44 -14.47
C THR A 252 11.67 -9.77 -13.80
N SER A 253 12.26 -9.76 -12.60
CA SER A 253 12.64 -11.00 -11.89
C SER A 253 11.52 -12.02 -11.70
N GLU A 254 10.27 -11.59 -11.51
CA GLU A 254 9.10 -12.48 -11.40
C GLU A 254 8.47 -12.83 -12.77
N THR A 255 8.95 -12.19 -13.85
CA THR A 255 8.41 -12.32 -15.22
C THR A 255 9.57 -12.32 -16.23
N PRO A 256 10.51 -13.27 -16.13
CA PRO A 256 11.75 -13.22 -16.90
C PRO A 256 11.52 -13.26 -18.41
N ASP A 257 10.40 -13.82 -18.86
CA ASP A 257 9.95 -13.85 -20.26
C ASP A 257 9.72 -12.44 -20.86
N LEU A 258 9.40 -11.45 -20.03
CA LEU A 258 9.21 -10.07 -20.47
C LEU A 258 10.51 -9.25 -20.50
N THR A 259 11.62 -9.80 -20.01
CA THR A 259 12.89 -9.07 -19.83
C THR A 259 13.42 -8.52 -21.14
N GLU A 260 13.48 -9.34 -22.18
CA GLU A 260 14.05 -8.93 -23.47
C GLU A 260 13.26 -7.78 -24.07
N TRP A 261 11.94 -7.92 -24.17
CA TRP A 261 11.06 -6.86 -24.66
C TRP A 261 11.15 -5.60 -23.79
N ALA A 262 11.11 -5.73 -22.46
CA ALA A 262 11.15 -4.57 -21.58
C ALA A 262 12.47 -3.79 -21.72
N HIS A 263 13.58 -4.48 -21.95
CA HIS A 263 14.89 -3.85 -22.11
C HIS A 263 15.15 -3.32 -23.53
N LYS A 264 14.70 -4.02 -24.58
CA LYS A 264 14.99 -3.64 -25.96
C LYS A 264 13.92 -2.73 -26.57
N GLU A 265 12.67 -2.91 -26.19
CA GLU A 265 11.53 -2.22 -26.81
C GLU A 265 10.95 -1.12 -25.93
N LEU A 266 10.78 -1.39 -24.63
CA LEU A 266 10.18 -0.42 -23.72
C LEU A 266 11.20 0.61 -23.23
N ALA A 267 12.37 0.19 -22.74
CA ALA A 267 13.35 1.11 -22.15
C ALA A 267 13.74 2.30 -23.04
N PRO A 268 13.98 2.14 -24.37
CA PRO A 268 14.26 3.30 -25.24
C PRO A 268 13.12 4.32 -25.28
N VAL A 269 11.86 3.86 -25.26
CA VAL A 269 10.68 4.73 -25.18
C VAL A 269 10.71 5.51 -23.87
N LEU A 270 10.98 4.85 -22.74
CA LEU A 270 11.02 5.51 -21.44
C LEU A 270 12.15 6.54 -21.34
N GLN A 271 13.33 6.21 -21.86
CA GLN A 271 14.48 7.11 -21.89
C GLN A 271 14.20 8.36 -22.75
N GLN A 272 13.47 8.20 -23.85
CA GLN A 272 13.08 9.30 -24.71
C GLN A 272 11.95 10.14 -24.11
N TRP A 273 10.91 9.49 -23.60
CA TRP A 273 9.66 10.15 -23.27
C TRP A 273 9.58 10.68 -21.85
N TYR A 274 10.23 10.05 -20.86
CA TYR A 274 10.19 10.57 -19.50
C TYR A 274 10.72 12.02 -19.41
N PRO A 275 11.90 12.38 -19.96
CA PRO A 275 12.37 13.76 -19.96
C PRO A 275 11.46 14.72 -20.75
N LYS A 276 10.85 14.24 -21.86
CA LYS A 276 9.90 15.05 -22.65
C LYS A 276 8.66 15.38 -21.82
N ILE A 277 8.07 14.39 -21.14
CA ILE A 277 6.88 14.57 -20.29
C ILE A 277 7.19 15.56 -19.17
N VAL A 278 8.35 15.46 -18.54
CA VAL A 278 8.79 16.43 -17.52
C VAL A 278 8.82 17.86 -18.07
N LYS A 279 9.33 18.06 -19.29
CA LYS A 279 9.39 19.37 -19.95
C LYS A 279 8.02 19.87 -20.42
N MET A 280 7.11 18.97 -20.79
CA MET A 280 5.75 19.32 -21.23
C MET A 280 4.84 19.72 -20.07
N LEU A 281 5.08 19.18 -18.87
CA LEU A 281 4.24 19.38 -17.69
C LEU A 281 4.98 20.11 -16.55
N PRO A 282 5.59 21.29 -16.77
CA PRO A 282 6.25 22.05 -15.71
C PRO A 282 5.25 22.61 -14.69
N SER A 283 5.78 23.05 -13.56
CA SER A 283 5.12 23.95 -12.60
C SER A 283 6.23 24.70 -11.87
N GLU A 284 5.94 25.91 -11.45
CA GLU A 284 6.84 26.68 -10.59
C GLU A 284 7.25 25.88 -9.35
N GLY A 285 8.54 25.93 -9.01
CA GLY A 285 9.13 25.23 -7.86
C GLY A 285 9.14 23.70 -7.94
N TYR A 286 8.62 23.09 -9.01
CA TYR A 286 8.51 21.64 -9.12
C TYR A 286 9.73 20.99 -9.75
N GLN A 287 10.26 19.97 -9.09
CA GLN A 287 11.23 19.04 -9.68
C GLN A 287 10.60 17.66 -9.83
N ALA A 288 10.61 17.13 -11.04
CA ALA A 288 10.11 15.78 -11.30
C ALA A 288 11.00 14.71 -10.65
N PRO A 289 10.44 13.54 -10.27
CA PRO A 289 11.22 12.45 -9.70
C PRO A 289 12.42 12.05 -10.57
N ARG A 290 13.60 11.98 -9.96
CA ARG A 290 14.82 11.55 -10.65
C ARG A 290 14.94 10.03 -10.80
N ARG A 291 14.13 9.29 -10.05
CA ARG A 291 14.12 7.82 -10.03
C ARG A 291 12.71 7.33 -10.28
N VAL A 292 12.56 6.41 -11.24
CA VAL A 292 11.29 5.74 -11.55
C VAL A 292 11.54 4.23 -11.50
N SER A 293 10.67 3.49 -10.83
CA SER A 293 10.70 2.03 -10.85
C SER A 293 9.51 1.46 -11.60
N ILE A 294 9.74 0.43 -12.39
CA ILE A 294 8.70 -0.26 -13.16
C ILE A 294 8.81 -1.74 -12.85
N THR A 295 7.73 -2.33 -12.33
CA THR A 295 7.71 -3.75 -11.95
C THR A 295 6.64 -4.48 -12.76
N PHE A 296 7.04 -5.52 -13.46
CA PHE A 296 6.10 -6.46 -14.08
C PHE A 296 5.71 -7.51 -13.05
N SER A 297 4.43 -7.53 -12.69
CA SER A 297 3.94 -8.42 -11.65
C SER A 297 3.01 -9.48 -12.25
N PRO A 298 3.27 -10.78 -12.01
CA PRO A 298 2.39 -11.86 -12.46
C PRO A 298 1.03 -11.83 -11.74
N ASN A 299 0.99 -11.25 -10.54
CA ASN A 299 -0.19 -11.23 -9.66
C ASN A 299 -1.04 -9.95 -9.81
N MET A 300 -0.59 -8.96 -10.59
CA MET A 300 -1.37 -7.75 -10.83
C MET A 300 -2.47 -8.04 -11.85
N ARG A 301 -3.71 -7.72 -11.47
CA ARG A 301 -4.86 -7.65 -12.39
C ARG A 301 -4.93 -6.25 -13.01
N GLY A 302 -5.38 -6.16 -14.26
CA GLY A 302 -5.48 -4.90 -15.00
C GLY A 302 -4.29 -4.62 -15.91
N VAL A 303 -4.18 -3.38 -16.37
CA VAL A 303 -3.17 -2.92 -17.35
C VAL A 303 -1.88 -2.52 -16.63
N ALA A 304 -1.89 -1.35 -16.01
CA ALA A 304 -0.81 -0.81 -15.21
C ALA A 304 -1.39 0.15 -14.15
N ALA A 305 -0.56 0.58 -13.20
CA ALA A 305 -0.91 1.60 -12.22
C ALA A 305 0.34 2.29 -11.67
N ALA A 306 0.32 3.61 -11.62
CA ALA A 306 1.31 4.44 -10.98
C ALA A 306 0.95 4.78 -9.52
N SER A 307 1.96 4.79 -8.67
CA SER A 307 1.89 5.28 -7.29
C SER A 307 3.22 5.90 -6.88
N GLY A 308 3.20 7.22 -6.62
CA GLY A 308 4.42 7.98 -6.37
C GLY A 308 5.37 7.91 -7.54
N THR A 309 6.52 7.24 -7.37
CA THR A 309 7.56 7.07 -8.39
C THR A 309 7.59 5.66 -8.99
N ARG A 310 6.60 4.83 -8.65
CA ARG A 310 6.55 3.40 -8.97
C ARG A 310 5.42 3.13 -9.96
N ILE A 311 5.69 2.31 -10.97
CA ILE A 311 4.71 1.80 -11.92
C ILE A 311 4.67 0.28 -11.76
N ARG A 312 3.47 -0.26 -11.55
CA ARG A 312 3.24 -1.70 -11.57
C ARG A 312 2.50 -2.07 -12.85
N CYS A 313 3.01 -3.07 -13.56
CA CYS A 313 2.47 -3.56 -14.82
C CYS A 313 1.87 -4.96 -14.63
N GLY A 314 0.65 -5.17 -15.12
CA GLY A 314 0.00 -6.48 -15.14
C GLY A 314 0.62 -7.38 -16.20
N ALA A 315 1.52 -8.28 -15.81
CA ALA A 315 2.31 -9.06 -16.76
C ALA A 315 1.44 -9.88 -17.72
N GLY A 316 0.32 -10.42 -17.24
CA GLY A 316 -0.64 -11.15 -18.08
C GLY A 316 -1.24 -10.30 -19.21
N TRP A 317 -1.55 -9.02 -18.95
CA TRP A 317 -2.04 -8.11 -19.99
C TRP A 317 -0.92 -7.72 -20.96
N PHE A 318 0.27 -7.41 -20.44
CA PHE A 318 1.41 -7.01 -21.26
C PHE A 318 1.83 -8.09 -22.27
N ARG A 319 1.85 -9.38 -21.87
CA ARG A 319 2.12 -10.51 -22.79
C ARG A 319 1.23 -10.50 -24.04
N ARG A 320 -0.01 -10.04 -23.92
CA ARG A 320 -0.97 -9.97 -25.03
C ARG A 320 -0.88 -8.68 -25.84
N GLN A 321 -0.08 -7.71 -25.41
CA GLN A 321 -0.12 -6.33 -25.92
C GLN A 321 1.27 -5.78 -26.29
N LEU A 322 2.30 -6.63 -26.32
CA LEU A 322 3.68 -6.25 -26.64
C LEU A 322 3.82 -5.51 -27.98
N GLN A 323 3.01 -5.89 -28.97
CA GLN A 323 2.93 -5.28 -30.31
C GLN A 323 1.78 -4.26 -30.45
N GLY A 324 1.03 -4.02 -29.38
CA GLY A 324 -0.09 -3.10 -29.33
C GLY A 324 0.12 -2.05 -28.25
N GLU A 325 -0.81 -1.98 -27.31
CA GLU A 325 -0.89 -0.88 -26.35
C GLU A 325 0.16 -0.88 -25.23
N ALA A 326 1.04 -1.88 -25.15
CA ALA A 326 1.95 -2.04 -24.01
C ALA A 326 2.89 -0.85 -23.79
N LYS A 327 3.49 -0.29 -24.85
CA LYS A 327 4.40 0.86 -24.72
C LYS A 327 3.62 2.11 -24.28
N GLY A 328 2.52 2.41 -24.97
CA GLY A 328 1.64 3.54 -24.65
C GLY A 328 1.05 3.49 -23.24
N ALA A 329 0.69 2.30 -22.75
CA ALA A 329 0.21 2.13 -21.38
C ALA A 329 1.25 2.58 -20.35
N VAL A 330 2.53 2.26 -20.53
CA VAL A 330 3.58 2.73 -19.61
C VAL A 330 3.84 4.22 -19.77
N VAL A 331 3.72 4.78 -20.97
CA VAL A 331 3.82 6.23 -21.21
C VAL A 331 2.71 6.98 -20.46
N HIS A 332 1.47 6.46 -20.45
CA HIS A 332 0.39 6.99 -19.63
C HIS A 332 0.76 7.01 -18.14
N GLU A 333 1.28 5.90 -17.61
CA GLU A 333 1.71 5.83 -16.21
C GLU A 333 2.89 6.76 -15.89
N LEU A 334 3.81 7.00 -16.83
CA LEU A 334 4.88 8.00 -16.66
C LEU A 334 4.31 9.41 -16.49
N VAL A 335 3.19 9.74 -17.14
CA VAL A 335 2.51 11.03 -16.90
C VAL A 335 2.08 11.14 -15.45
N HIS A 336 1.47 10.09 -14.88
CA HIS A 336 1.10 10.09 -13.46
C HIS A 336 2.31 10.23 -12.52
N VAL A 337 3.45 9.62 -12.86
CA VAL A 337 4.71 9.82 -12.12
C VAL A 337 5.16 11.29 -12.14
N VAL A 338 4.94 12.03 -13.23
CA VAL A 338 5.26 13.46 -13.36
C VAL A 338 4.18 14.37 -12.78
N GLN A 339 2.93 13.95 -12.75
CA GLN A 339 1.84 14.76 -12.20
C GLN A 339 2.08 15.05 -10.71
N GLN A 340 2.36 14.02 -9.90
CA GLN A 340 2.57 14.14 -8.45
C GLN A 340 1.51 14.99 -7.72
N TYR A 341 0.26 15.01 -8.18
CA TYR A 341 -0.78 15.90 -7.63
C TYR A 341 -1.09 15.64 -6.15
N GLY A 342 -0.74 14.45 -5.63
CA GLY A 342 -0.84 14.15 -4.20
C GLY A 342 0.07 15.02 -3.31
N LEU A 343 1.15 15.61 -3.84
CA LEU A 343 2.05 16.49 -3.08
C LEU A 343 1.37 17.77 -2.61
N ALA A 344 0.40 18.29 -3.37
CA ALA A 344 -0.30 19.52 -3.01
C ALA A 344 -0.91 19.46 -1.60
N ARG A 345 -1.41 18.28 -1.19
CA ARG A 345 -2.00 18.08 0.14
C ARG A 345 -0.99 18.20 1.28
N ARG A 346 0.30 18.09 1.00
CA ARG A 346 1.39 18.21 1.98
C ARG A 346 1.84 19.66 2.17
N THR A 347 1.65 20.51 1.16
CA THR A 347 2.21 21.87 1.13
C THR A 347 1.14 22.96 1.08
N ASN A 348 -0.11 22.61 0.80
CA ASN A 348 -1.23 23.55 0.71
C ASN A 348 -2.41 23.06 1.58
N PRO A 349 -2.71 23.72 2.72
CA PRO A 349 -3.83 23.33 3.59
C PRO A 349 -5.20 23.55 2.94
N ASN A 350 -5.30 24.45 1.95
CA ASN A 350 -6.52 24.76 1.20
C ASN A 350 -6.54 24.07 -0.17
N THR A 351 -5.94 22.88 -0.25
CA THR A 351 -5.84 22.11 -1.49
C THR A 351 -7.21 21.76 -2.07
N THR A 352 -7.43 22.13 -3.33
CA THR A 352 -8.55 21.63 -4.13
C THR A 352 -8.13 20.37 -4.86
N ARG A 353 -8.96 19.33 -4.78
CA ARG A 353 -8.70 18.04 -5.42
C ARG A 353 -8.97 18.17 -6.93
N THR A 354 -7.95 17.88 -7.73
CA THR A 354 -8.13 17.75 -9.19
C THR A 354 -9.13 16.64 -9.53
N PRO A 355 -10.14 16.90 -10.38
CA PRO A 355 -11.08 15.90 -10.83
C PRO A 355 -10.38 14.72 -11.50
N GLY A 356 -10.83 13.49 -11.18
CA GLY A 356 -10.20 12.27 -11.70
C GLY A 356 -10.18 12.22 -13.24
N TRP A 357 -11.25 12.69 -13.88
CA TRP A 357 -11.35 12.74 -15.35
C TRP A 357 -10.23 13.56 -15.98
N LEU A 358 -9.83 14.67 -15.35
CA LEU A 358 -8.76 15.52 -15.83
C LEU A 358 -7.38 14.89 -15.59
N VAL A 359 -7.20 14.21 -14.45
CA VAL A 359 -5.96 13.48 -14.14
C VAL A 359 -5.67 12.43 -15.20
N GLU A 360 -6.65 11.57 -15.49
CA GLU A 360 -6.57 10.52 -16.52
C GLU A 360 -6.54 11.11 -17.94
N GLY A 361 -7.31 12.18 -18.17
CA GLY A 361 -7.39 12.85 -19.45
C GLY A 361 -6.07 13.47 -19.90
N ILE A 362 -5.34 14.13 -18.99
CA ILE A 362 -4.01 14.69 -19.30
C ILE A 362 -3.03 13.56 -19.68
N ALA A 363 -3.09 12.43 -18.98
CA ALA A 363 -2.26 11.27 -19.30
C ALA A 363 -2.57 10.71 -20.70
N ASP A 364 -3.85 10.59 -21.04
CA ASP A 364 -4.28 10.10 -22.35
C ASP A 364 -4.15 11.14 -23.48
N TYR A 365 -4.18 12.44 -23.18
CA TYR A 365 -3.81 13.50 -24.12
C TYR A 365 -2.35 13.33 -24.56
N VAL A 366 -1.43 13.23 -23.59
CA VAL A 366 0.00 13.02 -23.88
C VAL A 366 0.22 11.72 -24.64
N ARG A 367 -0.42 10.63 -24.22
CA ARG A 367 -0.29 9.33 -24.90
C ARG A 367 -0.82 9.40 -26.34
N TRP A 368 -2.10 9.67 -26.51
CA TRP A 368 -2.77 9.43 -27.79
C TRP A 368 -2.59 10.54 -28.81
N PHE A 369 -2.17 11.75 -28.40
CA PHE A 369 -2.02 12.87 -29.34
C PHE A 369 -0.57 13.34 -29.50
N LEU A 370 0.30 13.10 -28.50
CA LEU A 370 1.71 13.50 -28.59
C LEU A 370 2.65 12.31 -28.81
N TYR A 371 2.43 11.19 -28.11
CA TYR A 371 3.29 10.01 -28.21
C TYR A 371 2.95 9.11 -29.40
N GLU A 372 1.69 8.69 -29.53
CA GLU A 372 1.26 7.72 -30.54
C GLU A 372 0.03 8.13 -31.37
N PRO A 373 -0.05 9.37 -31.90
CA PRO A 373 -1.20 9.84 -32.67
C PRO A 373 -1.54 8.99 -33.90
N GLN A 374 -0.55 8.35 -34.51
CA GLN A 374 -0.72 7.46 -35.66
C GLN A 374 -1.64 6.26 -35.38
N THR A 375 -1.79 5.87 -34.11
CA THR A 375 -2.66 4.75 -33.72
C THR A 375 -4.14 5.11 -33.75
N ARG A 376 -4.47 6.41 -33.71
CA ARG A 376 -5.84 6.94 -33.59
C ARG A 376 -6.61 6.34 -32.40
N GLY A 377 -5.92 5.88 -31.36
CA GLY A 377 -6.55 5.12 -30.27
C GLY A 377 -7.50 5.92 -29.37
N ALA A 378 -7.51 7.25 -29.47
CA ALA A 378 -8.46 8.15 -28.81
C ALA A 378 -9.48 8.79 -29.78
N GLU A 379 -9.69 8.21 -30.96
CA GLU A 379 -10.70 8.72 -31.90
C GLU A 379 -12.12 8.45 -31.40
N VAL A 380 -12.97 9.48 -31.48
CA VAL A 380 -14.42 9.38 -31.26
C VAL A 380 -15.08 9.10 -32.60
N THR A 381 -15.90 8.06 -32.66
CA THR A 381 -16.54 7.51 -33.87
C THR A 381 -18.06 7.55 -33.76
N ARG A 382 -18.78 7.25 -34.86
CA ARG A 382 -20.25 7.11 -34.86
C ARG A 382 -20.77 6.20 -33.75
N ARG A 383 -20.02 5.15 -33.39
CA ARG A 383 -20.44 4.15 -32.39
C ARG A 383 -20.41 4.67 -30.96
N ASN A 384 -19.61 5.70 -30.66
CA ASN A 384 -19.44 6.17 -29.28
C ASN A 384 -19.71 7.67 -29.08
N ILE A 385 -19.95 8.45 -30.14
CA ILE A 385 -20.21 9.89 -30.03
C ILE A 385 -21.42 10.22 -29.13
N ALA A 386 -22.50 9.45 -29.23
CA ALA A 386 -23.71 9.70 -28.43
C ALA A 386 -23.41 9.70 -26.91
N ARG A 387 -22.54 8.79 -26.46
CA ARG A 387 -22.12 8.64 -25.06
C ARG A 387 -20.86 9.43 -24.69
N ALA A 388 -20.23 10.11 -25.64
CA ALA A 388 -19.02 10.88 -25.37
C ALA A 388 -19.36 12.10 -24.50
N ARG A 389 -18.62 12.27 -23.40
CA ARG A 389 -18.64 13.44 -22.53
C ARG A 389 -17.21 13.83 -22.18
N TYR A 390 -16.92 15.12 -22.12
CA TYR A 390 -15.58 15.64 -21.86
C TYR A 390 -14.98 15.12 -20.55
N ASP A 391 -15.81 14.77 -19.57
CA ASP A 391 -15.47 14.28 -18.23
C ASP A 391 -15.46 12.74 -18.11
N SER A 392 -15.45 12.00 -19.22
CA SER A 392 -15.49 10.52 -19.22
C SER A 392 -14.13 9.85 -18.94
N SER A 393 -13.12 10.62 -18.54
CA SER A 393 -11.73 10.17 -18.33
C SER A 393 -11.06 9.63 -19.60
N TYR A 394 -9.77 9.28 -19.47
CA TYR A 394 -9.00 8.53 -20.47
C TYR A 394 -9.11 9.13 -21.88
N ARG A 395 -9.18 8.27 -22.90
CA ARG A 395 -9.25 8.58 -24.34
C ARG A 395 -10.25 9.69 -24.69
N ILE A 396 -11.45 9.64 -24.11
CA ILE A 396 -12.51 10.59 -24.43
C ILE A 396 -12.14 11.99 -23.93
N THR A 397 -11.70 12.09 -22.67
CA THR A 397 -11.17 13.36 -22.15
C THR A 397 -9.89 13.78 -22.88
N GLY A 398 -8.98 12.86 -23.20
CA GLY A 398 -7.77 13.16 -23.96
C GLY A 398 -8.08 13.78 -25.33
N ASN A 399 -9.12 13.29 -26.00
CA ASN A 399 -9.62 13.85 -27.26
C ASN A 399 -10.19 15.27 -27.07
N PHE A 400 -11.00 15.47 -26.04
CA PHE A 400 -11.50 16.80 -25.67
C PHE A 400 -10.35 17.77 -25.39
N LEU A 401 -9.36 17.38 -24.58
CA LEU A 401 -8.20 18.22 -24.26
C LEU A 401 -7.39 18.59 -25.50
N ASN A 402 -7.20 17.64 -26.42
CA ASN A 402 -6.57 17.92 -27.71
C ASN A 402 -7.35 18.96 -28.50
N TRP A 403 -8.68 18.82 -28.60
CA TRP A 403 -9.52 19.79 -29.29
C TRP A 403 -9.45 21.19 -28.67
N VAL A 404 -9.51 21.32 -27.33
CA VAL A 404 -9.37 22.63 -26.67
C VAL A 404 -7.99 23.23 -26.91
N THR A 405 -6.96 22.40 -26.90
CA THR A 405 -5.57 22.80 -27.11
C THR A 405 -5.35 23.36 -28.52
N GLU A 406 -5.94 22.72 -29.54
CA GLU A 406 -5.84 23.17 -30.93
C GLU A 406 -6.75 24.36 -31.25
N THR A 407 -7.88 24.49 -30.56
CA THR A 407 -8.92 25.47 -30.91
C THR A 407 -8.80 26.78 -30.12
N TYR A 408 -8.44 26.74 -28.84
CA TYR A 408 -8.47 27.92 -27.96
C TYR A 408 -7.08 28.29 -27.43
N ASP A 409 -6.37 27.34 -26.81
CA ASP A 409 -5.10 27.66 -26.16
C ASP A 409 -4.15 26.45 -26.16
N LYS A 410 -3.05 26.58 -26.90
CA LYS A 410 -1.99 25.56 -27.01
C LYS A 410 -1.33 25.20 -25.67
N ASP A 411 -1.45 26.06 -24.67
CA ASP A 411 -0.87 25.87 -23.34
C ASP A 411 -1.89 25.45 -22.27
N ILE A 412 -3.17 25.23 -22.62
CA ILE A 412 -4.22 24.91 -21.65
C ILE A 412 -3.87 23.69 -20.77
N VAL A 413 -3.35 22.60 -21.37
CA VAL A 413 -2.96 21.39 -20.62
C VAL A 413 -1.81 21.69 -19.66
N ARG A 414 -0.86 22.54 -20.03
CA ARG A 414 0.24 22.97 -19.16
C ARG A 414 -0.29 23.74 -17.96
N LYS A 415 -1.20 24.70 -18.20
CA LYS A 415 -1.84 25.54 -17.18
C LYS A 415 -2.65 24.71 -16.19
N LEU A 416 -3.52 23.82 -16.71
CA LEU A 416 -4.33 22.91 -15.90
C LEU A 416 -3.46 21.97 -15.05
N ASN A 417 -2.39 21.42 -15.63
CA ASN A 417 -1.44 20.58 -14.91
C ASN A 417 -0.75 21.34 -13.77
N ALA A 418 -0.31 22.59 -13.99
CA ALA A 418 0.31 23.40 -12.97
C ALA A 418 -0.66 23.72 -11.82
N ALA A 419 -1.89 24.14 -12.15
CA ALA A 419 -2.93 24.40 -11.16
C ALA A 419 -3.28 23.14 -10.34
N ALA A 420 -3.43 21.99 -11.01
CA ALA A 420 -3.65 20.70 -10.37
C ALA A 420 -2.50 20.34 -9.40
N ARG A 421 -1.25 20.52 -9.82
CA ARG A 421 -0.08 20.21 -9.00
C ARG A 421 0.05 21.11 -7.78
N GLN A 422 -0.37 22.36 -7.88
CA GLN A 422 -0.38 23.30 -6.76
C GLN A 422 -1.60 23.12 -5.84
N GLY A 423 -2.52 22.22 -6.18
CA GLY A 423 -3.77 22.04 -5.45
C GLY A 423 -4.69 23.25 -5.56
N LYS A 424 -4.62 23.97 -6.68
CA LYS A 424 -5.39 25.19 -6.97
C LYS A 424 -6.26 25.02 -8.22
N TYR A 425 -6.49 23.78 -8.65
CA TYR A 425 -7.40 23.54 -9.77
C TYR A 425 -8.77 24.10 -9.43
N ASN A 426 -9.32 24.88 -10.35
CA ASN A 426 -10.67 25.40 -10.29
C ASN A 426 -11.29 25.45 -11.69
N GLU A 427 -12.61 25.31 -11.80
CA GLU A 427 -13.28 25.30 -13.11
C GLU A 427 -13.27 26.68 -13.78
N GLU A 428 -13.18 27.78 -13.02
CA GLU A 428 -13.05 29.13 -13.56
C GLU A 428 -11.79 29.29 -14.43
N LEU A 429 -10.74 28.49 -14.20
CA LEU A 429 -9.52 28.50 -15.01
C LEU A 429 -9.82 28.24 -16.50
N TRP A 430 -10.84 27.44 -16.81
CA TRP A 430 -11.26 27.23 -18.20
C TRP A 430 -11.77 28.53 -18.81
N LYS A 431 -12.61 29.27 -18.10
CA LYS A 431 -13.18 30.53 -18.57
C LYS A 431 -12.14 31.63 -18.65
N GLU A 432 -11.26 31.72 -17.67
CA GLU A 432 -10.13 32.67 -17.68
C GLU A 432 -9.18 32.43 -18.86
N THR A 433 -8.97 31.17 -19.24
CA THR A 433 -8.00 30.80 -20.27
C THR A 433 -8.60 30.78 -21.67
N THR A 434 -9.87 30.41 -21.82
CA THR A 434 -10.52 30.16 -23.12
C THR A 434 -11.71 31.08 -23.42
N GLY A 435 -12.14 31.87 -22.44
CA GLY A 435 -13.39 32.64 -22.49
C GLY A 435 -14.66 31.83 -22.20
N HIS A 436 -14.57 30.50 -22.12
CA HIS A 436 -15.71 29.59 -22.03
C HIS A 436 -15.60 28.68 -20.80
N THR A 437 -16.73 28.32 -20.21
CA THR A 437 -16.79 27.29 -19.17
C THR A 437 -16.45 25.91 -19.75
N VAL A 438 -16.01 24.96 -18.90
CA VAL A 438 -15.69 23.61 -19.37
C VAL A 438 -16.91 22.89 -19.95
N GLN A 439 -18.10 23.22 -19.47
CA GLN A 439 -19.38 22.69 -19.95
C GLN A 439 -19.69 23.19 -21.37
N GLU A 440 -19.50 24.49 -21.62
CA GLU A 440 -19.66 25.09 -22.96
C GLU A 440 -18.64 24.48 -23.94
N LEU A 441 -17.35 24.43 -23.56
CA LEU A 441 -16.31 23.78 -24.36
C LEU A 441 -16.66 22.32 -24.66
N GLY A 442 -17.18 21.59 -23.68
CA GLY A 442 -17.60 20.20 -23.85
C GLY A 442 -18.74 20.03 -24.85
N ALA A 443 -19.70 20.96 -24.85
CA ALA A 443 -20.80 20.98 -25.81
C ALA A 443 -20.32 21.32 -27.23
N GLU A 444 -19.47 22.34 -27.36
CA GLU A 444 -18.88 22.76 -28.63
C GLU A 444 -17.99 21.66 -29.25
N TRP A 445 -17.14 21.03 -28.43
CA TRP A 445 -16.35 19.88 -28.83
C TRP A 445 -17.22 18.75 -29.39
N LYS A 446 -18.29 18.38 -28.66
CA LYS A 446 -19.19 17.32 -29.08
C LYS A 446 -19.87 17.65 -30.41
N GLN A 447 -20.35 18.89 -30.56
CA GLN A 447 -20.96 19.36 -31.80
C GLN A 447 -19.95 19.34 -32.97
N SER A 448 -18.69 19.72 -32.72
CA SER A 448 -17.63 19.67 -33.73
C SER A 448 -17.36 18.23 -34.22
N LEU A 449 -17.39 17.27 -33.30
CA LEU A 449 -17.25 15.84 -33.63
C LEU A 449 -18.46 15.32 -34.41
N GLU A 450 -19.68 15.67 -34.01
CA GLU A 450 -20.90 15.28 -34.72
C GLU A 450 -20.89 15.78 -36.17
N LYS A 451 -20.52 17.06 -36.40
CA LYS A 451 -20.35 17.62 -37.74
C LYS A 451 -19.30 16.87 -38.55
N LYS A 452 -18.12 16.63 -37.97
CA LYS A 452 -17.02 15.89 -38.61
C LYS A 452 -17.41 14.46 -38.98
N ILE A 453 -18.18 13.80 -38.12
CA ILE A 453 -18.63 12.42 -38.32
C ILE A 453 -19.75 12.34 -39.38
N ALA A 454 -20.64 13.34 -39.42
CA ALA A 454 -21.68 13.44 -40.43
C ALA A 454 -21.11 13.74 -41.82
N SER A 455 -20.00 14.48 -41.90
CA SER A 455 -19.31 14.77 -43.17
C SER A 455 -18.40 13.64 -43.67
N GLN A 456 -18.24 12.56 -42.91
CA GLN A 456 -17.51 11.37 -43.39
C GLN A 456 -18.40 10.54 -44.32
N PRO A 457 -17.92 10.13 -45.50
CA PRO A 457 -18.69 9.30 -46.42
C PRO A 457 -19.14 7.96 -45.80
#